data_AF-A0A959A127-F1
#
_entry.id   AF-A0A959A127-F1
#
_cell.length_a   1.000
_cell.length_b   1.000
_cell.length_c   1.000
_cell.angle_alpha   90.00
_cell.angle_beta   90.00
_cell.angle_gamma   90.00
#
_symmetry.space_group_name_H-M   'P 1'
#
loop_
_entity.id
_entity.type
_entity.pdbx_description
1 polymer ?
#
loop_
_entity_poly.entity_id
_entity_poly.type
_entity_poly.pdbx_seq_one_letter_code
_entity_poly.pdbx_strand_id
1 'polypeptide(L)' 'MKKIAIIGAGGWGREVALLVAQINKVKPSWELLGFYDDNLPPGTKVDGAPVLGKVENLNAIDSNTSVVV' A
#
# COMPACT_ATOMS: atom_id res chain seq x y z
N MET A 1 2.08 15.01 -0.30
CA MET A 1 1.24 13.97 -0.94
C MET A 1 0.39 13.32 0.14
N LYS A 2 -0.76 12.73 -0.19
CA LYS A 2 -1.58 11.99 0.79
C LYS A 2 -1.03 10.59 0.95
N LYS A 3 -0.99 10.06 2.17
CA LYS A 3 -0.52 8.70 2.43
C LYS A 3 -1.58 7.68 2.01
N ILE A 4 -1.17 6.64 1.30
CA ILE A 4 -2.03 5.50 0.94
C ILE A 4 -1.32 4.17 1.20
N ALA A 5 -2.07 3.21 1.73
CA ALA A 5 -1.66 1.82 1.83
C ALA A 5 -2.68 0.91 1.12
N ILE A 6 -2.22 -0.24 0.65
CA ILE A 6 -3.04 -1.20 -0.10
C ILE A 6 -3.21 -2.46 0.76
N ILE A 7 -4.42 -2.98 0.87
CA ILE A 7 -4.68 -4.29 1.49
C ILE A 7 -4.55 -5.37 0.42
N GLY A 8 -3.73 -6.37 0.69
CA GLY A 8 -3.41 -7.46 -0.22
C GLY A 8 -2.28 -7.11 -1.19
N ALA A 9 -1.25 -7.94 -1.24
CA ALA A 9 -0.11 -7.83 -2.16
C ALA A 9 -0.17 -8.87 -3.30
N GLY A 10 -1.36 -9.43 -3.53
CA GLY A 10 -1.66 -10.31 -4.67
C GLY A 10 -1.82 -9.54 -6.00
N GLY A 11 -2.29 -10.24 -7.05
CA GLY A 11 -2.41 -9.65 -8.39
C GLY A 11 -3.19 -8.32 -8.43
N TRP A 12 -4.34 -8.27 -7.76
CA TRP A 12 -5.17 -7.06 -7.69
C TRP A 12 -4.46 -5.90 -6.99
N GLY A 13 -3.89 -6.13 -5.80
CA GLY A 13 -3.18 -5.07 -5.07
C GLY A 13 -1.99 -4.51 -5.85
N ARG A 14 -1.31 -5.34 -6.64
CA ARG A 14 -0.24 -4.91 -7.55
C ARG A 14 -0.75 -4.04 -8.69
N GLU A 15 -1.91 -4.35 -9.26
CA GLU A 15 -2.57 -3.49 -10.24
C GLU A 15 -2.98 -2.14 -9.63
N VAL A 16 -3.50 -2.14 -8.41
CA VAL A 16 -3.81 -0.89 -7.68
C VAL A 16 -2.54 -0.06 -7.42
N ALA A 17 -1.43 -0.69 -7.05
CA ALA A 17 -0.14 0.01 -6.88
C ALA A 17 0.33 0.64 -8.21
N LEU A 18 0.15 -0.05 -9.33
CA LEU A 18 0.42 0.49 -10.66
C LEU A 18 -0.48 1.69 -10.99
N LEU A 19 -1.78 1.61 -10.67
CA LEU A 19 -2.71 2.73 -10.84
C LEU A 19 -2.29 3.96 -10.01
N VAL A 20 -1.89 3.76 -8.75
CA VAL A 20 -1.36 4.83 -7.90
C VAL A 20 -0.12 5.46 -8.54
N ALA A 21 0.81 4.66 -9.05
CA ALA A 21 1.99 5.14 -9.75
C ALA A 21 1.63 5.94 -11.02
N GLN A 22 0.66 5.47 -11.81
CA GLN A 22 0.18 6.17 -13.01
C GLN A 22 -0.51 7.51 -12.67
N ILE A 23 -1.32 7.56 -11.62
CA ILE A 23 -1.90 8.81 -11.11
C ILE A 23 -0.78 9.79 -10.75
N ASN A 24 0.24 9.32 -10.04
CA ASN A 24 1.36 10.16 -9.63
C ASN A 24 2.21 10.68 -10.80
N LYS A 25 2.26 9.98 -11.95
CA LYS A 25 2.91 10.47 -13.18
C LYS A 25 2.20 11.68 -13.78
N VAL A 26 0.87 11.79 -13.62
CA VAL A 26 0.08 12.93 -14.11
C VAL A 26 0.00 14.03 -13.06
N LYS A 27 -0.30 13.67 -11.82
CA LYS A 27 -0.39 14.59 -10.68
C LYS A 27 0.10 13.88 -9.42
N PRO A 28 1.28 14.23 -8.87
CA PRO A 28 1.83 13.64 -7.64
C PRO A 28 0.89 13.86 -6.44
N SER A 29 0.02 12.89 -6.19
CA SER A 29 -1.10 13.01 -5.25
C SER A 29 -0.92 12.10 -4.06
N TRP A 30 -0.29 10.94 -4.26
CA TRP A 30 -0.22 9.85 -3.32
C TRP A 30 1.22 9.47 -2.99
N GLU A 31 1.48 9.23 -1.72
CA GLU A 31 2.67 8.55 -1.23
C GLU A 31 2.25 7.11 -0.90
N LEU A 32 2.64 6.16 -1.75
CA LEU A 32 2.37 4.74 -1.50
C LEU A 32 3.31 4.26 -0.40
N LEU A 33 2.75 3.94 0.76
CA LEU A 33 3.50 3.45 1.91
C LEU A 33 3.92 1.99 1.72
N GLY A 34 3.03 1.18 1.16
CA GLY A 34 3.24 -0.26 1.01
C GLY A 34 1.93 -1.05 1.10
N PHE A 35 2.07 -2.35 1.36
CA PHE A 35 0.98 -3.31 1.44
C PHE A 35 0.72 -3.78 2.87
N TYR A 36 -0.53 -4.10 3.19
CA TYR A 36 -0.87 -4.93 4.34
C TYR A 36 -1.37 -6.28 3.84
N ASP A 37 -0.72 -7.37 4.22
CA ASP A 37 -1.07 -8.71 3.73
C ASP A 37 -0.84 -9.74 4.85
N ASP A 38 -1.85 -10.56 5.12
CA ASP A 38 -1.79 -11.56 6.20
C ASP A 38 -0.96 -12.80 5.82
N ASN A 39 -0.70 -13.01 4.53
CA ASN A 39 0.03 -14.16 4.00
C ASN A 39 1.51 -13.87 3.73
N LEU A 40 1.93 -12.61 3.78
CA LEU A 40 3.32 -12.21 3.56
C LEU A 40 3.91 -11.57 4.82
N PRO A 41 5.18 -11.87 5.14
CA PRO A 41 5.83 -11.25 6.29
C PRO A 41 6.13 -9.77 6.05
N PRO A 42 6.15 -8.94 7.12
CA PRO A 42 6.60 -7.54 7.02
C PRO A 42 8.01 -7.44 6.45
N GLY A 43 8.24 -6.43 5.61
CA GLY A 43 9.51 -6.20 4.91
C GLY A 43 9.65 -6.95 3.59
N THR A 44 8.77 -7.89 3.25
CA THR A 44 8.73 -8.49 1.91
C THR A 44 8.51 -7.40 0.86
N LYS A 45 9.36 -7.37 -0.18
CA LYS A 45 9.20 -6.42 -1.29
C LYS A 45 8.31 -7.03 -2.37
N VAL A 46 7.23 -6.34 -2.70
CA VAL A 46 6.33 -6.66 -3.82
C VAL A 46 6.36 -5.47 -4.78
N ASP A 47 6.88 -5.71 -5.99
CA ASP A 47 7.09 -4.67 -7.03
C ASP A 47 7.79 -3.40 -6.51
N GLY A 48 8.72 -3.58 -5.56
CA GLY A 48 9.50 -2.48 -4.98
C GLY A 48 8.87 -1.81 -3.76
N ALA A 49 7.59 -2.06 -3.44
CA ALA A 49 6.96 -1.57 -2.21
C ALA A 49 6.97 -2.64 -1.11
N PRO A 50 7.16 -2.26 0.17
CA PRO A 50 7.24 -3.21 1.27
C PRO A 50 5.84 -3.67 1.73
N VAL A 51 5.76 -4.89 2.25
CA VAL A 51 4.68 -5.30 3.16
C VAL A 51 4.96 -4.65 4.52
N LEU A 52 4.00 -3.87 5.01
CA LEU A 52 4.09 -3.09 6.25
C LEU A 52 3.67 -3.89 7.48
N GLY A 53 2.83 -4.90 7.28
CA GLY A 53 2.23 -5.68 8.35
C GLY A 53 1.06 -6.52 7.88
N LYS A 54 0.40 -7.15 8.85
CA LYS A 54 -0.91 -7.77 8.68
C LYS A 54 -2.00 -6.70 8.65
N VAL A 55 -3.17 -7.04 8.10
CA VAL A 55 -4.31 -6.12 8.01
C VAL A 55 -4.73 -5.60 9.38
N GLU A 56 -4.66 -6.43 10.43
CA GLU A 56 -4.95 -6.02 11.81
C GLU A 56 -4.08 -4.86 12.33
N ASN A 57 -2.85 -4.72 11.82
CA ASN A 57 -1.93 -3.66 12.23
C ASN A 57 -2.42 -2.27 11.80
N LEU A 58 -3.36 -2.17 10.84
CA LEU A 58 -4.01 -0.91 10.48
C LEU A 58 -4.77 -0.27 11.65
N ASN A 59 -5.25 -1.07 12.61
CA ASN A 59 -5.97 -0.53 13.78
C ASN A 59 -5.06 0.21 14.76
N ALA A 60 -3.75 0.04 14.64
CA ALA A 60 -2.76 0.66 15.51
C ALA A 60 -2.08 1.88 14.86
N ILE A 61 -2.48 2.26 13.64
CA ILE A 61 -1.86 3.41 12.97
C ILE A 61 -2.39 4.72 13.59
N ASP A 62 -1.46 5.60 13.92
CA ASP A 62 -1.73 6.91 14.54
C ASP A 62 -1.73 8.06 13.51
N SER A 63 -1.51 7.75 12.24
CA SER A 63 -1.38 8.73 11.16
C SER A 63 -2.54 8.66 10.17
N ASN A 64 -2.94 9.82 9.64
CA ASN A 64 -4.01 9.94 8.66
C ASN A 64 -3.60 9.27 7.34
N THR A 65 -4.04 8.03 7.13
CA THR A 65 -3.64 7.17 6.02
C THR A 65 -4.89 6.67 5.29
N SER A 66 -4.96 6.89 3.98
CA SER A 66 -5.99 6.30 3.13
C SER A 66 -5.70 4.82 2.90
N VAL A 67 -6.74 4.00 2.81
CA VAL A 67 -6.61 2.56 2.58
C VAL A 67 -7.49 2.16 1.40
N VAL A 68 -6.97 1.28 0.55
CA VAL A 68 -7.69 0.69 -0.59
C VAL A 68 -7.55 -0.83 -0.57
N VAL A 69 -8.59 -1.53 -1.01
CA VAL A 69 -8.69 -3.00 -1.07
C VAL A 69 -8.73 -3.45 -2.54
#